data_AF-A0A1F8RDH7-F1
#
_entry.id   AF-A0A1F8RDH7-F1
#
_cell.length_a   1.000
_cell.length_b   1.000
_cell.length_c   1.000
_cell.angle_alpha   90.00
_cell.angle_beta   90.00
_cell.angle_gamma   90.00
#
_symmetry.space_group_name_H-M   'P 1'
#
loop_
_entity.id
_entity.type
_entity.pdbx_description
1 polymer ?
#
loop_
_entity_poly.entity_id
_entity_poly.type
_entity_poly.pdbx_seq_one_letter_code
_entity_poly.pdbx_strand_id
1 'polypeptide(L)'
;MPVKNKTKTIVFGEQDEGFIKQLAKDIGCHYSQANERTYNLNKFNSDVQSEMGVFAWVHKEGNDCFWISTRKIWVEKARAKALAGRKAPGINCFPRDTQLAEDSVSFDTQDGYRKTVSALRLICKVR
;
A
#
# COMPACT_ATOMS: atom_id res chain seq x y z
N MET A 1 13.94 19.49 4.86
CA MET A 1 12.50 19.51 4.51
C MET A 1 11.73 19.38 5.81
N PRO A 2 10.67 20.18 6.04
CA PRO A 2 10.00 20.16 7.34
C PRO A 2 9.35 18.80 7.55
N VAL A 3 9.64 18.21 8.70
CA VAL A 3 9.04 16.97 9.20
C VAL A 3 7.56 17.25 9.36
N LYS A 4 6.72 16.76 8.43
CA LYS A 4 5.25 16.89 8.52
C LYS A 4 4.82 16.23 9.84
N ASN A 5 4.28 17.05 10.73
CA ASN A 5 3.74 16.67 12.03
C ASN A 5 2.77 15.48 11.89
N LYS A 6 2.80 14.58 12.89
CA LYS A 6 1.92 13.43 13.10
C LYS A 6 0.62 13.50 12.29
N THR A 7 0.61 12.84 11.14
CA THR A 7 -0.56 12.59 10.31
C THR A 7 -1.65 11.97 11.16
N LYS A 8 -2.65 12.77 11.59
CA LYS A 8 -3.78 12.27 12.36
C LYS A 8 -4.67 11.49 11.40
N THR A 9 -4.69 10.16 11.55
CA THR A 9 -5.64 9.35 10.81
C THR A 9 -7.06 9.66 11.27
N ILE A 10 -7.97 9.86 10.31
CA ILE A 10 -9.39 10.10 10.56
C ILE A 10 -10.22 8.87 10.23
N VAL A 11 -11.48 8.89 10.67
CA VAL A 11 -12.44 7.81 10.44
C VAL A 11 -12.85 7.77 8.97
N PHE A 12 -12.99 6.57 8.43
CA PHE A 12 -13.54 6.34 7.09
C PHE A 12 -15.06 6.56 7.11
N GLY A 13 -15.57 7.34 6.16
CA GLY A 13 -16.99 7.45 5.86
C GLY A 13 -17.43 6.46 4.78
N GLU A 14 -18.74 6.30 4.60
CA GLU A 14 -19.31 5.35 3.63
C GLU A 14 -18.81 5.56 2.19
N GLN A 15 -18.61 6.82 1.79
CA GLN A 15 -18.14 7.17 0.45
C GLN A 15 -16.68 6.73 0.20
N ASP A 16 -15.88 6.57 1.26
CA ASP A 16 -14.49 6.18 1.16
C ASP A 16 -14.33 4.70 0.79
N GLU A 17 -15.32 3.86 1.12
CA GLU A 17 -15.27 2.43 0.77
C GLU A 17 -15.23 2.23 -0.75
N GLY A 18 -15.87 3.13 -1.52
CA GLY A 18 -15.78 3.14 -2.97
C GLY A 18 -14.33 3.26 -3.48
N PHE A 19 -13.52 4.11 -2.84
CA PHE A 19 -12.10 4.23 -3.13
C PHE A 19 -11.34 2.96 -2.77
N ILE A 20 -11.56 2.40 -1.58
CA ILE A 20 -10.86 1.19 -1.12
C ILE A 20 -11.16 0.00 -2.04
N LYS A 21 -12.42 -0.16 -2.45
CA LYS A 21 -12.85 -1.20 -3.39
C LYS A 21 -12.18 -1.04 -4.75
N GLN A 22 -12.12 0.17 -5.28
CA GLN A 22 -11.46 0.44 -6.56
C GLN A 22 -9.94 0.21 -6.46
N LEU A 23 -9.30 0.65 -5.38
CA LEU A 23 -7.87 0.42 -5.11
C LEU A 23 -7.54 -1.08 -5.05
N ALA A 24 -8.32 -1.86 -4.30
CA ALA A 24 -8.12 -3.30 -4.18
C ALA A 24 -8.30 -4.02 -5.53
N LYS A 25 -9.33 -3.62 -6.30
CA LYS A 25 -9.56 -4.12 -7.66
C LYS A 25 -8.40 -3.78 -8.59
N ASP A 26 -7.90 -2.55 -8.53
CA ASP A 26 -6.76 -2.13 -9.32
C ASP A 26 -5.50 -2.90 -8.94
N ILE A 27 -5.27 -3.21 -7.67
CA ILE A 27 -4.11 -4.01 -7.25
C ILE A 27 -4.30 -5.51 -7.59
N GLY A 28 -5.55 -5.99 -7.62
CA GLY A 28 -5.89 -7.40 -7.74
C GLY A 28 -5.76 -8.13 -6.41
N CYS A 29 -6.16 -7.49 -5.31
CA CYS A 29 -6.09 -8.03 -3.95
C CYS A 29 -7.46 -7.96 -3.24
N HIS A 30 -7.56 -8.57 -2.08
CA HIS A 30 -8.72 -8.40 -1.19
C HIS A 30 -8.51 -7.20 -0.28
N TYR A 31 -9.60 -6.68 0.29
CA TYR A 31 -9.56 -5.71 1.37
C TYR A 31 -10.46 -6.15 2.52
N SER A 32 -10.15 -5.72 3.73
CA SER A 32 -11.02 -5.87 4.90
C SER A 32 -10.84 -4.67 5.83
N GLN A 33 -11.89 -4.28 6.54
CA GLN A 33 -11.77 -3.22 7.53
C GLN A 33 -11.06 -3.75 8.79
N ALA A 34 -9.98 -3.10 9.20
CA ALA A 34 -9.25 -3.48 10.42
C ALA A 34 -9.86 -2.77 11.64
N ASN A 35 -10.19 -1.50 11.47
CA ASN A 35 -10.90 -0.65 12.42
C ASN A 35 -11.48 0.57 11.67
N GLU A 36 -12.15 1.47 12.37
CA GLU A 36 -12.78 2.68 11.81
C GLU A 36 -11.82 3.61 11.05
N ARG A 37 -10.50 3.51 11.28
CA ARG A 37 -9.45 4.37 10.71
C ARG A 37 -8.46 3.62 9.84
N THR A 38 -8.70 2.34 9.55
CA THR A 38 -7.73 1.53 8.81
C THR A 38 -8.41 0.40 8.03
N TYR A 39 -8.06 0.29 6.75
CA TYR A 39 -8.36 -0.88 5.93
C TYR A 39 -7.10 -1.71 5.68
N ASN A 40 -7.23 -3.03 5.76
CA ASN A 40 -6.21 -3.98 5.35
C ASN A 40 -6.32 -4.25 3.85
N LEU A 41 -5.19 -4.31 3.16
CA LEU A 41 -5.05 -4.93 1.85
C LEU A 41 -4.43 -6.31 2.01
N ASN A 42 -5.15 -7.32 1.53
CA ASN A 42 -4.85 -8.72 1.76
C ASN A 42 -4.46 -9.41 0.46
N LYS A 43 -3.35 -10.15 0.46
CA LYS A 43 -2.95 -11.03 -0.64
C LYS A 43 -3.28 -12.48 -0.28
N PHE A 44 -3.66 -13.28 -1.27
CA PHE A 44 -3.74 -14.74 -1.09
C PHE A 44 -2.35 -15.29 -0.82
N ASN A 45 -2.19 -16.01 0.27
CA ASN A 45 -0.97 -16.76 0.53
C ASN A 45 -1.03 -18.04 -0.31
N SER A 46 -0.24 -18.11 -1.40
CA SER A 46 -0.31 -19.27 -2.32
C SER A 46 0.13 -20.59 -1.68
N ASP A 47 0.85 -20.51 -0.56
CA ASP A 47 1.47 -21.66 0.10
C ASP A 47 0.55 -22.29 1.16
N VAL A 48 -0.52 -21.58 1.55
CA VAL A 48 -1.59 -22.08 2.44
C VAL A 48 -2.91 -21.65 1.82
N GLN A 49 -3.60 -22.58 1.16
CA GLN A 49 -4.74 -22.36 0.25
C GLN A 49 -5.98 -21.64 0.85
N SER A 50 -5.91 -21.15 2.09
CA SER A 50 -7.01 -20.51 2.80
C SER A 50 -6.61 -19.28 3.63
N GLU A 51 -5.32 -18.90 3.72
CA GLU A 51 -4.90 -17.75 4.52
C GLU A 51 -4.69 -16.49 3.67
N MET A 52 -5.49 -15.45 3.95
CA MET A 52 -5.29 -14.11 3.42
C MET A 52 -4.34 -13.34 4.33
N GLY A 53 -3.15 -12.99 3.83
CA GLY A 53 -2.17 -12.22 4.59
C GLY A 53 -2.27 -10.72 4.29
N VAL A 54 -2.31 -9.89 5.33
CA VAL A 54 -2.24 -8.43 5.18
C VAL A 54 -0.85 -8.04 4.67
N PHE A 55 -0.77 -7.31 3.56
CA PHE A 55 0.51 -6.81 3.03
C PHE A 55 0.62 -5.28 3.06
N ALA A 56 -0.51 -4.58 3.21
CA ALA A 56 -0.53 -3.13 3.32
C ALA A 56 -1.77 -2.65 4.10
N TRP A 57 -1.71 -1.42 4.59
CA TRP A 57 -2.77 -0.75 5.34
C TRP A 57 -3.10 0.58 4.68
N VAL A 58 -4.38 0.86 4.49
CA VAL A 58 -4.87 2.13 3.95
C VAL A 58 -5.38 2.99 5.10
N HIS A 59 -4.98 4.25 5.08
CA HIS A 59 -5.27 5.27 6.09
C HIS A 59 -5.78 6.53 5.40
N LYS A 60 -6.50 7.36 6.16
CA LYS A 60 -7.09 8.63 5.70
C LYS A 60 -6.60 9.79 6.58
N GLU A 61 -6.11 10.89 6.00
CA GLU A 61 -5.61 12.09 6.72
C GLU A 61 -6.52 13.32 6.57
N GLY A 62 -7.48 13.29 5.65
CA GLY A 62 -8.44 14.36 5.37
C GLY A 62 -9.54 13.83 4.44
N ASN A 63 -10.54 14.65 4.08
CA ASN A 63 -11.73 14.17 3.36
C ASN A 63 -11.42 13.34 2.10
N ASP A 64 -10.34 13.65 1.38
CA ASP A 64 -9.93 12.94 0.15
C ASP A 64 -8.42 12.60 0.11
N CYS A 65 -7.79 12.54 1.28
CA CYS A 65 -6.35 12.26 1.39
C CYS A 65 -6.14 10.84 1.94
N PHE A 66 -5.84 9.90 1.04
CA PHE A 66 -5.51 8.52 1.42
C PHE A 66 -4.02 8.25 1.30
N TRP A 67 -3.47 7.50 2.24
CA TRP A 67 -2.12 7.01 2.16
C TRP A 67 -2.07 5.53 2.57
N ILE A 68 -1.07 4.83 2.05
CA ILE A 68 -0.97 3.39 2.20
C ILE A 68 0.38 3.08 2.84
N SER A 69 0.39 2.37 3.97
CA SER A 69 1.64 1.83 4.52
C SER A 69 1.82 0.35 4.21
N THR A 70 3.07 -0.06 4.05
CA THR A 70 3.48 -1.46 3.95
C THR A 70 4.78 -1.66 4.72
N ARG A 71 5.21 -2.91 4.93
CA ARG A 71 6.50 -3.19 5.59
C ARG A 71 7.65 -3.00 4.60
N LYS A 72 8.77 -2.44 5.08
CA LYS A 72 9.98 -2.18 4.29
C LYS A 72 10.49 -3.42 3.55
N ILE A 73 10.55 -4.56 4.24
CA ILE A 73 11.00 -5.84 3.67
C ILE A 73 10.21 -6.26 2.42
N TRP A 74 8.91 -5.95 2.36
CA TRP A 74 8.07 -6.25 1.20
C TRP A 74 8.42 -5.35 0.00
N VAL A 75 8.71 -4.08 0.26
CA VAL A 75 9.17 -3.12 -0.75
C VAL A 75 10.53 -3.55 -1.30
N GLU A 76 11.47 -3.91 -0.44
CA GLU A 76 12.81 -4.34 -0.83
C GLU A 76 12.77 -5.62 -1.68
N LYS A 77 12.02 -6.63 -1.25
CA LYS A 77 11.80 -7.85 -2.05
C LYS A 77 11.18 -7.53 -3.42
N ALA A 78 10.19 -6.64 -3.47
CA ALA A 78 9.55 -6.24 -4.72
C ALA A 78 10.52 -5.50 -5.65
N ARG A 79 11.36 -4.60 -5.10
CA ARG A 79 12.43 -3.91 -5.84
C ARG A 79 13.43 -4.91 -6.41
N ALA A 80 13.94 -5.84 -5.60
CA ALA A 80 14.90 -6.85 -6.03
C ALA A 80 14.34 -7.72 -7.16
N LYS A 81 13.08 -8.17 -7.06
CA LYS A 81 12.40 -8.95 -8.10
C LYS A 81 12.18 -8.15 -9.38
N ALA A 82 11.84 -6.86 -9.28
CA ALA A 82 11.71 -5.97 -10.43
C ALA A 82 13.05 -5.79 -11.17
N LEU A 83 14.16 -5.66 -10.43
CA LEU A 83 15.51 -5.55 -10.98
C LEU A 83 15.96 -6.85 -11.65
N ALA A 84 15.68 -8.01 -11.04
CA ALA A 84 16.05 -9.32 -11.58
C ALA A 84 15.27 -9.71 -12.86
N GLY A 85 14.05 -9.18 -13.05
CA GLY A 85 13.12 -9.63 -14.09
C GLY A 85 13.27 -9.02 -15.49
N ARG A 86 14.28 -8.18 -15.78
CA ARG A 86 14.45 -7.44 -17.06
C ARG A 86 13.19 -6.71 -17.57
N LYS A 87 12.21 -6.36 -16.72
CA LYS A 87 11.09 -5.48 -17.09
C LYS A 87 11.32 -4.11 -16.46
N ALA A 88 12.11 -3.29 -17.15
CA ALA A 88 12.40 -1.91 -16.78
C ALA A 88 11.41 -0.92 -17.43
N PRO A 89 10.15 -0.92 -16.97
CA PRO A 89 9.47 0.35 -16.77
C PRO A 89 8.80 0.36 -15.40
N GLY A 90 9.38 1.07 -14.42
CA GLY A 90 8.67 1.28 -13.14
C GLY A 90 9.50 1.30 -11.86
N ILE A 91 10.84 1.25 -11.88
CA ILE A 91 11.64 1.35 -10.65
C ILE A 91 11.34 2.65 -9.86
N ASN A 92 10.86 3.69 -10.56
CA ASN A 92 10.40 4.97 -9.99
C ASN A 92 9.02 4.91 -9.30
N CYS A 93 8.37 3.74 -9.20
CA CYS A 93 7.05 3.62 -8.57
C CYS A 93 7.12 3.38 -7.05
N PHE A 94 8.29 3.02 -6.54
CA PHE A 94 8.48 2.82 -5.11
C PHE A 94 8.87 4.13 -4.41
N PRO A 95 8.22 4.49 -3.29
CA PRO A 95 8.53 5.67 -2.50
C PRO A 95 9.97 5.60 -2.00
N ARG A 96 10.61 6.76 -1.86
CA ARG A 96 11.88 6.86 -1.13
C ARG A 96 11.60 6.56 0.35
N ASP A 97 12.58 6.00 1.05
CA ASP A 97 12.48 5.77 2.50
C ASP A 97 12.22 7.12 3.20
N THR A 98 10.96 7.40 3.51
CA THR A 98 10.53 8.51 4.34
C THR A 98 9.95 7.91 5.61
N GLN A 99 10.83 7.47 6.52
CA GLN A 99 10.40 6.77 7.73
C GLN A 99 9.99 7.74 8.84
N LEU A 100 8.83 7.46 9.46
CA LEU A 100 8.45 7.86 10.83
C LEU A 100 8.32 6.64 11.77
N ALA A 101 8.33 5.40 11.23
CA ALA A 101 8.44 4.16 11.99
C ALA A 101 9.48 3.27 11.30
N GLU A 102 10.37 2.66 12.09
CA GLU A 102 11.64 2.07 11.63
C GLU A 102 11.51 0.94 10.58
N ASP A 103 10.30 0.44 10.32
CA ASP A 103 10.04 -0.68 9.40
C ASP A 103 8.86 -0.50 8.42
N SER A 104 8.26 0.70 8.32
CA SER A 104 7.15 0.94 7.41
C SER A 104 7.47 1.97 6.32
N VAL A 105 6.86 1.76 5.16
CA VAL A 105 7.01 2.60 3.98
C VAL A 105 5.62 3.06 3.55
N SER A 106 5.46 4.35 3.33
CA SER A 106 4.17 4.96 2.99
C SER A 106 4.11 5.42 1.53
N PHE A 107 2.97 5.21 0.89
CA PHE A 107 2.63 5.68 -0.43
C PHE A 107 1.53 6.73 -0.31
N ASP A 108 1.80 7.93 -0.80
CA ASP A 108 0.76 8.93 -1.01
C ASP A 108 -0.02 8.59 -2.29
N THR A 109 -1.35 8.65 -2.22
CA THR A 109 -2.20 8.37 -3.39
C THR A 109 -2.45 9.62 -4.23
N GLN A 110 -2.28 10.83 -3.67
CA GLN A 110 -2.45 12.10 -4.39
C GLN A 110 -1.29 12.38 -5.35
N ASP A 111 -0.05 12.10 -4.95
CA ASP A 111 1.16 12.40 -5.74
C ASP A 111 1.48 11.35 -6.83
N GLY A 112 0.65 10.31 -6.97
CA GLY A 112 0.89 9.29 -7.99
C GLY A 112 0.14 7.98 -7.83
N TYR A 113 -1.20 8.02 -7.77
CA TYR A 113 -2.05 6.82 -7.69
C TYR A 113 -1.59 5.66 -8.59
N ARG A 114 -1.32 5.91 -9.87
CA ARG A 114 -0.85 4.86 -10.80
C ARG A 114 0.50 4.25 -10.40
N LYS A 115 1.43 5.05 -9.87
CA LYS A 115 2.72 4.57 -9.37
C LYS A 115 2.51 3.73 -8.11
N THR A 116 1.70 4.21 -7.18
CA THR A 116 1.31 3.50 -5.96
C THR A 116 0.67 2.14 -6.26
N VAL A 117 -0.33 2.09 -7.16
CA VAL A 117 -0.94 0.83 -7.63
C VAL A 117 0.10 -0.09 -8.25
N SER A 118 1.00 0.43 -9.09
CA SER A 118 2.03 -0.38 -9.75
C SER A 118 3.00 -1.02 -8.75
N ALA A 119 3.43 -0.26 -7.73
CA ALA A 119 4.28 -0.78 -6.66
C ALA A 119 3.55 -1.82 -5.80
N LEU A 120 2.31 -1.53 -5.39
CA LEU A 120 1.51 -2.45 -4.58
C LEU A 120 1.17 -3.74 -5.32
N ARG A 121 0.94 -3.69 -6.64
CA ARG A 121 0.80 -4.88 -7.50
C ARG A 121 2.04 -5.76 -7.46
N LEU A 122 3.23 -5.17 -7.48
CA LEU A 122 4.49 -5.93 -7.38
C LEU A 122 4.62 -6.55 -6.00
N ILE A 123 4.37 -5.79 -4.94
CA ILE A 123 4.42 -6.24 -3.56
C ILE A 123 3.42 -7.40 -3.31
N CYS A 124 2.20 -7.28 -3.81
CA CYS A 124 1.17 -8.31 -3.72
C CYS A 124 1.59 -9.64 -4.38
N LYS A 125 2.51 -9.60 -5.36
CA LYS A 125 3.05 -10.77 -6.08
C LYS A 125 4.37 -11.28 -5.54
N VAL A 126 4.91 -10.67 -4.49
CA VAL A 126 6.06 -11.19 -3.75
C VAL A 126 5.56 -12.28 -2.82
N ARG A 127 6.22 -13.44 -2.83
CA ARG A 127 6.00 -14.50 -1.83
C ARG A 127 6.75 -14.15 -0.55
#